data_AF-A0A355D6Z3-F1
#
_entry.id   AF-A0A355D6Z3-F1
#
_cell.length_a   1.000
_cell.length_b   1.000
_cell.length_c   1.000
_cell.angle_alpha   90.00
_cell.angle_beta   90.00
_cell.angle_gamma   90.00
#
_symmetry.space_group_name_H-M   'P 1'
#
loop_
_entity.id
_entity.type
_entity.pdbx_description
1 polymer ?
#
loop_
_entity_poly.entity_id
_entity_poly.type
_entity_poly.pdbx_seq_one_letter_code
_entity_poly.pdbx_strand_id
1 'polypeptide(L)' 'KDIVKSIVDMAKNINMEVICEGVETREQADFLKEIGCEMAQGYLFAKPMPREDFEELLNVNYI' A
#
# COMPACT_ATOMS: atom_id res chain seq x y z
N LYS A 1 -15.66 1.44 5.44
CA LYS A 1 -14.32 2.03 5.70
C LYS A 1 -13.89 1.85 7.18
N ASP A 2 -14.82 1.70 8.12
CA ASP A 2 -14.53 1.64 9.58
C ASP A 2 -13.65 0.46 10.03
N ILE A 3 -13.85 -0.75 9.48
CA ILE A 3 -13.03 -1.92 9.84
C ILE A 3 -11.56 -1.67 9.52
N VAL A 4 -11.27 -1.14 8.32
CA VAL A 4 -9.90 -0.85 7.89
C VAL A 4 -9.24 0.16 8.82
N LYS A 5 -9.95 1.24 9.14
CA LYS A 5 -9.46 2.25 10.08
C LYS A 5 -9.17 1.65 11.46
N SER A 6 -10.10 0.87 12.02
CA SER A 6 -9.90 0.25 13.34
C SER A 6 -8.70 -0.71 13.37
N ILE A 7 -8.45 -1.45 12.29
CA ILE A 7 -7.28 -2.35 12.19
C ILE A 7 -5.99 -1.52 12.14
N VAL A 8 -5.95 -0.46 11.33
CA VAL A 8 -4.79 0.44 11.24
C VAL A 8 -4.50 1.10 12.58
N ASP A 9 -5.53 1.62 13.27
CA ASP A 9 -5.39 2.23 14.60
C ASP A 9 -4.90 1.22 15.63
N MET A 10 -5.43 -0.02 15.61
CA MET A 10 -5.00 -1.09 16.51
C MET A 10 -3.53 -1.45 16.29
N ALA A 11 -3.09 -1.61 15.05
CA ALA A 11 -1.71 -1.96 14.72
C ALA A 11 -0.73 -0.85 15.16
N LYS A 12 -1.09 0.42 14.92
CA LYS A 12 -0.31 1.57 15.41
C LYS A 12 -0.14 1.56 16.93
N ASN A 13 -1.22 1.26 17.66
CA ASN A 13 -1.18 1.23 19.13
C ASN A 13 -0.24 0.16 19.70
N ILE A 14 0.10 -0.88 18.91
CA ILE A 14 1.05 -1.93 19.30
C ILE A 14 2.39 -1.80 18.57
N ASN A 15 2.66 -0.66 17.93
CA ASN A 15 3.87 -0.40 17.13
C ASN A 15 4.12 -1.46 16.04
N MET A 16 3.06 -1.91 15.38
CA MET A 16 3.13 -2.85 14.28
C MET A 16 2.92 -2.13 12.94
N GLU A 17 3.77 -2.44 11.97
CA GLU A 17 3.63 -1.97 10.60
C GLU A 17 2.45 -2.67 9.89
N VAL A 18 1.76 -1.93 9.03
CA VAL A 18 0.60 -2.44 8.26
C VAL A 18 0.81 -2.16 6.79
N ILE A 19 0.55 -3.17 5.97
CA ILE A 19 0.36 -3.03 4.52
C ILE A 19 -1.10 -3.29 4.16
N CYS A 20 -1.71 -2.38 3.41
CA CYS A 20 -3.03 -2.62 2.83
C CYS A 20 -2.89 -3.15 1.40
N GLU A 21 -3.38 -4.36 1.16
CA GLU A 21 -3.36 -5.02 -0.15
C GLU A 21 -4.64 -4.75 -0.95
N GLY A 22 -4.56 -4.89 -2.28
CA GLY A 22 -5.70 -4.74 -3.19
C GLY A 22 -6.07 -3.29 -3.50
N VAL A 23 -5.13 -2.35 -3.44
CA VAL A 23 -5.36 -0.94 -3.81
C VAL A 23 -5.33 -0.76 -5.34
N GLU A 24 -6.46 -0.41 -5.91
CA GLU A 24 -6.67 -0.29 -7.36
C GLU A 24 -6.96 1.15 -7.82
N THR A 25 -7.41 2.03 -6.92
CA THR A 25 -7.79 3.41 -7.25
C THR A 25 -7.08 4.44 -6.38
N ARG A 26 -6.89 5.65 -6.92
CA ARG A 26 -6.33 6.78 -6.16
C ARG A 26 -7.15 7.10 -4.91
N GLU A 27 -8.48 7.04 -5.00
CA GLU A 27 -9.36 7.28 -3.85
C GLU A 27 -9.09 6.30 -2.69
N GLN A 28 -8.82 5.03 -3.00
CA GLN A 28 -8.45 4.04 -1.98
C GLN A 28 -7.11 4.39 -1.33
N ALA A 29 -6.10 4.75 -2.14
CA ALA A 29 -4.78 5.16 -1.63
C ALA A 29 -4.87 6.43 -0.76
N ASP A 30 -5.66 7.42 -1.20
CA ASP A 30 -5.88 8.66 -0.46
C ASP A 30 -6.57 8.40 0.89
N PHE A 31 -7.58 7.54 0.91
CA PHE A 31 -8.22 7.11 2.16
C PHE A 31 -7.24 6.39 3.11
N LEU A 32 -6.42 5.48 2.59
CA LEU A 32 -5.41 4.77 3.38
C LEU A 32 -4.39 5.74 3.98
N LYS A 33 -3.95 6.73 3.20
CA LYS A 33 -3.06 7.79 3.66
C LYS A 33 -3.71 8.66 4.74
N GLU A 34 -5.00 8.99 4.61
CA GLU A 34 -5.76 9.79 5.58
C GLU A 34 -5.86 9.10 6.95
N ILE A 35 -6.12 7.79 6.97
CA ILE A 35 -6.12 7.00 8.22
C ILE A 35 -4.70 6.65 8.71
N GLY A 36 -3.68 7.09 7.97
CA GLY A 36 -2.26 6.92 8.24
C GLY A 36 -1.78 5.48 8.11
N CYS A 37 -2.33 4.70 7.17
CA CYS A 37 -1.68 3.50 6.67
C CYS A 37 -0.56 3.93 5.70
N GLU A 38 0.68 3.58 6.02
CA GLU A 38 1.87 4.10 5.31
C GLU A 38 2.32 3.21 4.15
N MET A 39 1.88 1.94 4.12
CA MET A 39 2.22 0.99 3.06
C MET A 39 0.98 0.44 2.37
N ALA A 40 1.06 0.32 1.05
CA ALA A 40 -0.01 -0.20 0.23
C ALA A 40 0.53 -1.01 -0.94
N GLN A 41 -0.21 -2.04 -1.32
CA GLN A 41 0.03 -2.84 -2.52
C GLN A 41 -1.26 -2.97 -3.32
N GLY A 42 -1.14 -2.91 -4.64
CA GLY A 42 -2.23 -3.23 -5.56
C GLY A 42 -1.99 -2.68 -6.95
N TYR A 43 -2.95 -2.93 -7.84
CA TYR A 43 -2.81 -2.61 -9.26
C TYR A 43 -2.75 -1.11 -9.57
N LEU A 44 -3.10 -0.24 -8.61
CA LEU A 44 -2.83 1.18 -8.73
C LEU A 44 -1.33 1.47 -8.91
N PHE A 45 -0.48 0.70 -8.23
CA PHE A 45 0.96 0.89 -8.22
C PHE A 45 1.60 0.03 -9.31
N ALA A 46 1.41 -1.28 -9.23
CA ALA A 46 1.93 -2.24 -10.19
C ALA A 46 1.16 -3.57 -10.10
N LYS A 47 1.09 -4.28 -11.22
CA LYS A 47 0.65 -5.68 -11.23
C LYS A 47 1.81 -6.59 -10.83
N PRO A 48 1.54 -7.81 -10.32
CA PRO A 48 2.55 -8.86 -10.26
C PRO A 48 3.21 -9.01 -11.63
N MET A 49 4.53 -9.07 -11.63
CA MET A 49 5.33 -9.11 -12.85
C MET A 49 6.47 -10.12 -12.71
N PRO A 50 7.00 -10.64 -13.83
CA PRO A 50 8.25 -11.39 -13.86
C PRO A 50 9.41 -10.63 -13.21
N ARG A 51 10.46 -11.37 -12.85
CA ARG A 51 11.64 -10.81 -12.20
C ARG A 51 12.31 -9.73 -13.05
N GLU A 52 12.42 -9.99 -14.35
CA GLU A 52 13.12 -9.12 -15.30
C GLU A 52 12.45 -7.74 -15.38
N ASP A 53 11.12 -7.73 -15.45
CA ASP A 53 10.31 -6.50 -15.48
C ASP A 53 10.44 -5.72 -14.15
N PHE A 54 10.52 -6.42 -13.02
CA PHE A 54 10.72 -5.79 -11.71
C PHE A 54 12.13 -5.18 -11.59
N GLU A 55 13.17 -5.88 -12.05
CA GLU A 55 14.53 -5.36 -12.08
C GLU A 55 14.65 -4.13 -12.98
N GLU A 56 13.96 -4.11 -14.13
CA GLU A 56 13.87 -2.92 -14.98
C GLU A 56 13.19 -1.76 -14.25
N LEU A 57 12.06 -2.00 -13.58
CA LEU A 57 11.34 -0.97 -12.82
C LEU A 57 12.20 -0.33 -11.72
N LEU A 58 13.05 -1.11 -11.05
CA LEU A 58 13.98 -0.60 -10.03
C LEU A 58 15.07 0.32 -10.60
N ASN A 59 15.49 0.10 -11.85
CA ASN A 59 16.52 0.93 -12.48
C ASN A 59 16.02 2.31 -12.90
N VAL A 60 14.70 2.47 -13.04
CA VAL A 60 14.07 3.74 -13.46
C VAL A 60 13.70 4.57 -12.22
N ASN A 61 14.68 5.02 -11.42
CA ASN A 61 14.51 5.91 -10.23
C ASN A 61 13.08 5.91 -9.65
N TYR A 62 12.59 4.74 -9.27
CA TYR A 62 11.21 4.56 -8.83
C TYR A 62 11.15 4.81 -7.32
N ILE A 63 11.68 5.96 -6.88
CA ILE A 63 11.63 6.51 -5.52
C ILE A 63 11.58 8.03 -5.63
#